data_AF-A0A7Y3CFF0-F1
#
_entry.id   AF-A0A7Y3CFF0-F1
#
_cell.length_a   1.000
_cell.length_b   1.000
_cell.length_c   1.000
_cell.angle_alpha   90.00
_cell.angle_beta   90.00
_cell.angle_gamma   90.00
#
_symmetry.space_group_name_H-M   'P 1'
#
loop_
_entity.id
_entity.type
_entity.pdbx_description
1 polymer ?
#
loop_
_entity_poly.entity_id
_entity_poly.type
_entity_poly.pdbx_seq_one_letter_code
_entity_poly.pdbx_strand_id
1 'polypeptide(L)'
;MNGRMVPLQHELKTGDIAEIITSKNHHPSKDWLKFVKTVKARSRIRQWIKTEEKDRSLSLGREMCEKAFRKYRLNFNSSMKSEEMEKIAGDFGFKVVDDLIANVGYGKITPLQVVRKFALKPELEEKQESIFNKIISRVKKKKPKSGVIVKGVDDILIKFGKCCQPVPGDPITGYITRGYGVTVHRAGCINALNMNPERQIDVEWNVEIEETYPVKIRIRSYDRMGLLADVV
;
A
#
# COMPACT_ATOMS: atom_id res chain seq x y z
N MET A 1 11.46 28.85 -26.82
CA MET A 1 10.35 29.65 -27.37
C MET A 1 10.92 30.87 -28.05
N ASN A 2 10.70 31.02 -29.36
CA ASN A 2 11.17 32.18 -30.14
C ASN A 2 12.67 32.50 -29.86
N GLY A 3 13.51 31.46 -29.83
CA GLY A 3 14.96 31.56 -29.55
C GLY A 3 15.37 31.76 -28.08
N ARG A 4 14.45 31.81 -27.12
CA ARG A 4 14.73 31.94 -25.68
C ARG A 4 14.31 30.72 -24.87
N MET A 5 15.08 30.40 -23.82
CA MET A 5 14.72 29.34 -22.86
C MET A 5 13.60 29.82 -21.94
N VAL A 6 12.58 29.00 -21.76
CA VAL A 6 11.42 29.29 -20.88
C VAL A 6 11.18 28.11 -19.94
N PRO A 7 10.57 28.31 -18.76
CA PRO A 7 10.20 27.22 -17.86
C PRO A 7 9.11 26.33 -18.46
N LEU A 8 9.08 25.06 -18.03
CA LEU A 8 8.08 24.06 -18.47
C LEU A 8 6.62 24.43 -18.16
N GLN A 9 6.40 25.35 -17.21
CA GLN A 9 5.07 25.83 -16.84
C GLN A 9 4.55 26.95 -17.76
N HIS A 10 5.36 27.42 -18.72
CA HIS A 10 4.97 28.48 -19.63
C HIS A 10 3.79 28.05 -20.51
N GLU A 11 2.72 28.84 -20.49
CA GLU A 11 1.54 28.61 -21.34
C GLU A 11 1.81 29.14 -22.75
N LEU A 12 1.69 28.25 -23.74
CA LEU A 12 1.91 28.57 -25.15
C LEU A 12 0.79 29.48 -25.69
N LYS A 13 1.17 30.44 -26.54
CA LYS A 13 0.24 31.30 -27.25
C LYS A 13 0.21 30.96 -28.74
N THR A 14 -0.91 31.28 -29.38
CA THR A 14 -1.05 31.12 -30.83
C THR A 14 -0.02 31.99 -31.55
N GLY A 15 0.73 31.37 -32.48
CA GLY A 15 1.79 32.03 -33.25
C GLY A 15 3.20 31.85 -32.66
N ASP A 16 3.33 31.21 -31.49
CA ASP A 16 4.64 30.91 -30.92
C ASP A 16 5.37 29.76 -31.65
N ILE A 17 6.69 29.90 -31.81
CA ILE A 17 7.58 28.83 -32.29
C ILE A 17 8.21 28.13 -31.08
N ALA A 18 7.86 26.84 -30.91
CA ALA A 18 8.38 25.99 -29.84
C ALA A 18 9.51 25.09 -30.34
N GLU A 19 10.66 25.17 -29.67
CA GLU A 19 11.79 24.26 -29.83
C GLU A 19 11.92 23.41 -28.57
N ILE A 20 12.08 22.09 -28.75
CA ILE A 20 12.11 21.11 -27.65
C ILE A 20 13.50 20.49 -27.58
N ILE A 21 14.16 20.65 -26.44
CA ILE A 21 15.41 19.96 -26.13
C ILE A 21 15.05 18.57 -25.58
N THR A 22 15.53 17.51 -26.23
CA THR A 22 15.25 16.13 -25.83
C THR A 22 16.50 15.41 -25.38
N SER A 23 16.35 14.44 -24.47
CA SER A 23 17.43 13.57 -24.00
C SER A 23 16.91 12.14 -23.86
N LYS A 24 17.74 11.15 -24.20
CA LYS A 24 17.37 9.72 -24.17
C LYS A 24 17.08 9.20 -22.76
N ASN A 25 17.68 9.81 -21.73
CA ASN A 25 17.56 9.37 -20.33
C ASN A 25 16.54 10.21 -19.54
N HIS A 26 15.79 11.09 -20.20
CA HIS A 26 14.76 11.90 -19.57
C HIS A 26 13.38 11.34 -19.88
N HIS A 27 12.71 10.86 -18.83
CA HIS A 27 11.40 10.24 -18.91
C HIS A 27 10.33 11.10 -18.20
N PRO A 28 9.04 10.95 -18.57
CA PRO A 28 7.94 11.59 -17.86
C PRO A 28 7.94 11.23 -16.37
N SER A 29 7.68 12.20 -15.50
CA SER A 29 7.50 11.98 -14.06
C SER A 29 6.10 12.38 -13.60
N LYS A 30 5.69 11.95 -12.40
CA LYS A 30 4.38 12.33 -11.82
C LYS A 30 4.20 13.84 -11.74
N ASP A 31 5.27 14.60 -11.56
CA ASP A 31 5.23 16.06 -11.51
C ASP A 31 4.72 16.70 -12.80
N TRP A 32 4.84 16.01 -13.94
CA TRP A 32 4.32 16.51 -15.21
C TRP A 32 2.80 16.66 -15.19
N LEU A 33 2.10 15.86 -14.38
CA LEU A 33 0.65 15.96 -14.23
C LEU A 33 0.20 17.25 -13.53
N LYS A 34 1.10 17.97 -12.87
CA LYS A 34 0.81 19.25 -12.19
C LYS A 34 0.65 20.40 -13.19
N PHE A 35 1.44 20.41 -14.27
CA PHE A 35 1.45 21.53 -15.23
C PHE A 35 0.85 21.20 -16.60
N VAL A 36 0.62 19.92 -16.94
CA VAL A 36 0.01 19.56 -18.22
C VAL A 36 -1.50 19.84 -18.22
N LYS A 37 -1.93 20.63 -19.22
CA LYS A 37 -3.32 21.08 -19.39
C LYS A 37 -4.16 20.15 -20.27
N THR A 38 -3.64 19.69 -21.41
CA THR A 38 -4.46 18.95 -22.39
C THR A 38 -4.78 17.53 -21.92
N VAL A 39 -6.04 17.11 -22.09
CA VAL A 39 -6.53 15.78 -21.67
C VAL A 39 -5.74 14.65 -22.34
N LYS A 40 -5.44 14.81 -23.63
CA LYS A 40 -4.67 13.84 -24.42
C LYS A 40 -3.25 13.65 -23.86
N ALA A 41 -2.55 14.73 -23.52
CA ALA A 41 -1.22 14.66 -22.95
C ALA A 41 -1.23 14.08 -21.52
N ARG A 42 -2.18 14.52 -20.67
CA ARG A 42 -2.37 13.96 -19.32
C ARG A 42 -2.58 12.44 -19.37
N SER A 43 -3.42 11.97 -20.30
CA SER A 43 -3.70 10.54 -20.49
C SER A 43 -2.45 9.77 -20.89
N ARG A 44 -1.68 10.27 -21.88
CA ARG A 44 -0.43 9.63 -22.34
C ARG A 44 0.64 9.58 -21.25
N ILE A 45 0.79 10.64 -20.45
CA ILE A 45 1.75 10.67 -19.33
C ILE A 45 1.35 9.67 -18.27
N ARG A 46 0.06 9.61 -17.88
CA ARG A 46 -0.42 8.60 -16.92
C ARG A 46 -0.20 7.19 -17.43
N GLN A 47 -0.48 6.94 -18.70
CA GLN A 47 -0.26 5.63 -19.32
C GLN A 47 1.23 5.25 -19.28
N TRP A 48 2.12 6.17 -19.66
CA TRP A 48 3.57 5.93 -19.62
C TRP A 48 4.06 5.63 -18.20
N ILE A 49 3.68 6.47 -17.21
CA ILE A 49 4.04 6.27 -15.80
C ILE A 49 3.52 4.92 -15.30
N LYS A 50 2.28 4.57 -15.65
CA LYS A 50 1.68 3.30 -15.26
C LYS A 50 2.43 2.10 -15.85
N THR A 51 2.90 2.20 -17.09
CA THR A 51 3.70 1.15 -17.73
C THR A 51 5.07 1.02 -17.06
N GLU A 52 5.77 2.13 -16.82
CA GLU A 52 7.08 2.13 -16.17
C GLU A 52 7.00 1.61 -14.73
N GLU A 53 5.99 2.07 -13.97
CA GLU A 53 5.72 1.57 -12.62
C GLU A 53 5.31 0.10 -12.65
N LYS A 54 4.65 -0.39 -13.71
CA LYS A 54 4.25 -1.80 -13.82
C LYS A 54 5.46 -2.71 -13.92
N ASP A 55 6.46 -2.39 -14.74
CA ASP A 55 7.64 -3.24 -14.90
C ASP A 55 8.47 -3.31 -13.62
N ARG A 56 8.67 -2.15 -12.97
CA ARG A 56 9.31 -2.09 -11.65
C ARG A 56 8.52 -2.87 -10.61
N SER A 57 7.20 -2.70 -10.57
CA SER A 57 6.34 -3.41 -9.62
C SER A 57 6.31 -4.90 -9.88
N LEU A 58 6.38 -5.32 -11.14
CA LEU A 58 6.45 -6.73 -11.51
C LEU A 58 7.77 -7.34 -11.04
N SER A 59 8.92 -6.66 -11.23
CA SER A 59 10.21 -7.14 -10.69
C SER A 59 10.19 -7.28 -9.17
N LEU A 60 9.64 -6.27 -8.48
CA LEU A 60 9.56 -6.25 -7.02
C LEU A 60 8.58 -7.33 -6.52
N GLY A 61 7.44 -7.47 -7.17
CA GLY A 61 6.44 -8.48 -6.88
C GLY A 61 6.98 -9.90 -7.04
N ARG A 62 7.80 -10.16 -8.08
CA ARG A 62 8.49 -11.45 -8.27
C ARG A 62 9.43 -11.74 -7.10
N GLU A 63 10.30 -10.81 -6.73
CA GLU A 63 11.22 -10.96 -5.60
C GLU A 63 10.48 -11.25 -4.29
N MET A 64 9.37 -10.54 -4.05
CA MET A 64 8.58 -10.70 -2.83
C MET A 64 7.82 -12.03 -2.79
N CYS A 65 7.26 -12.45 -3.93
CA CYS A 65 6.65 -13.77 -4.06
C CYS A 65 7.69 -14.88 -3.88
N GLU A 66 8.85 -14.79 -4.51
CA GLU A 66 9.91 -15.78 -4.38
C GLU A 66 10.36 -15.97 -2.93
N LYS A 67 10.57 -14.87 -2.19
CA LYS A 67 10.88 -14.92 -0.75
C LYS A 67 9.77 -15.56 0.07
N ALA A 68 8.51 -15.34 -0.28
CA ALA A 68 7.37 -15.91 0.42
C ALA A 68 7.19 -17.40 0.12
N PHE A 69 7.26 -17.80 -1.16
CA PHE A 69 7.16 -19.19 -1.61
C PHE A 69 8.27 -20.06 -0.99
N ARG A 70 9.51 -19.54 -0.93
CA ARG A 70 10.64 -20.25 -0.32
C ARG A 70 10.42 -20.60 1.15
N LYS A 71 9.71 -19.75 1.91
CA LYS A 71 9.36 -20.05 3.32
C LYS A 71 8.42 -21.23 3.48
N TYR A 72 7.62 -21.52 2.45
CA TYR A 72 6.68 -22.63 2.40
C TYR A 72 7.22 -23.82 1.59
N ARG A 73 8.54 -23.84 1.31
CA ARG A 73 9.21 -24.87 0.48
C ARG A 73 8.63 -25.01 -0.93
N LEU A 74 7.98 -23.96 -1.43
CA LEU A 74 7.46 -23.90 -2.79
C LEU A 74 8.46 -23.19 -3.72
N ASN A 75 8.52 -23.62 -4.97
CA ASN A 75 9.34 -22.97 -6.00
C ASN A 75 8.46 -22.02 -6.82
N PHE A 76 8.70 -20.71 -6.67
CA PHE A 76 7.93 -19.67 -7.35
C PHE A 76 8.06 -19.74 -8.87
N ASN A 77 9.25 -20.05 -9.41
CA ASN A 77 9.48 -20.04 -10.85
C ASN A 77 8.74 -21.17 -11.57
N SER A 78 8.61 -22.35 -10.93
CA SER A 78 7.77 -23.43 -11.46
C SER A 78 6.28 -23.12 -11.31
N SER A 79 5.89 -22.55 -10.16
CA SER A 79 4.50 -22.16 -9.92
C SER A 79 4.02 -21.06 -10.85
N MET A 80 4.88 -20.12 -11.23
CA MET A 80 4.52 -18.98 -12.09
C MET A 80 4.00 -19.40 -13.47
N LYS A 81 4.51 -20.51 -14.01
CA LYS A 81 4.08 -21.06 -15.31
C LYS A 81 2.98 -22.11 -15.21
N SER A 82 2.49 -22.38 -14.01
CA SER A 82 1.48 -23.41 -13.76
C SER A 82 0.07 -22.89 -14.04
N GLU A 83 -0.81 -23.77 -14.50
CA GLU A 83 -2.24 -23.49 -14.66
C GLU A 83 -2.92 -23.12 -13.31
N GLU A 84 -2.32 -23.55 -12.19
CA GLU A 84 -2.76 -23.16 -10.85
C GLU A 84 -2.55 -21.67 -10.58
N MET A 85 -1.44 -21.08 -11.03
CA MET A 85 -1.20 -19.65 -10.89
C MET A 85 -2.16 -18.82 -11.73
N GLU A 86 -2.54 -19.32 -12.92
CA GLU A 86 -3.55 -18.68 -13.77
C GLU A 86 -4.93 -18.70 -13.09
N LYS A 87 -5.32 -19.82 -12.47
CA LYS A 87 -6.55 -19.92 -11.67
C LYS A 87 -6.53 -18.96 -10.49
N ILE A 88 -5.41 -18.89 -9.77
CA ILE A 88 -5.25 -17.96 -8.64
C ILE A 88 -5.30 -16.50 -9.10
N ALA A 89 -4.69 -16.16 -10.24
CA ALA A 89 -4.83 -14.83 -10.83
C ALA A 89 -6.31 -14.50 -11.14
N GLY A 90 -7.05 -15.47 -11.69
CA GLY A 90 -8.49 -15.37 -11.91
C GLY A 90 -9.31 -15.16 -10.64
N ASP A 91 -9.01 -15.88 -9.54
CA ASP A 91 -9.64 -15.71 -8.23
C ASP A 91 -9.50 -14.28 -7.68
N PHE A 92 -8.37 -13.63 -7.98
CA PHE A 92 -8.12 -12.24 -7.63
C PHE A 92 -8.64 -11.22 -8.67
N GLY A 93 -9.28 -11.68 -9.74
CA GLY A 93 -9.86 -10.85 -10.79
C GLY A 93 -8.88 -10.37 -11.86
N PHE A 94 -7.68 -10.98 -11.96
CA PHE A 94 -6.70 -10.66 -12.99
C PHE A 94 -6.76 -11.65 -14.15
N LYS A 95 -6.64 -11.12 -15.37
CA LYS A 95 -6.59 -11.93 -16.59
C LYS A 95 -5.19 -12.51 -16.85
N VAL A 96 -4.15 -11.87 -16.33
CA VAL A 96 -2.75 -12.21 -16.58
C VAL A 96 -2.03 -12.34 -15.24
N VAL A 97 -1.22 -13.40 -15.10
CA VAL A 97 -0.41 -13.65 -13.89
C VAL A 97 0.54 -12.50 -13.58
N ASP A 98 1.15 -11.90 -14.60
CA ASP A 98 2.01 -10.73 -14.45
C ASP A 98 1.27 -9.53 -13.85
N ASP A 99 -0.05 -9.38 -14.08
CA ASP A 99 -0.85 -8.35 -13.43
C ASP A 99 -1.05 -8.65 -11.95
N LEU A 100 -1.32 -9.91 -11.57
CA LEU A 100 -1.36 -10.31 -10.17
C LEU A 100 -0.03 -9.98 -9.47
N ILE A 101 1.09 -10.36 -10.09
CA ILE A 101 2.44 -10.14 -9.54
C ILE A 101 2.76 -8.64 -9.46
N ALA A 102 2.39 -7.85 -10.47
CA ALA A 102 2.55 -6.39 -10.41
C ALA A 102 1.72 -5.80 -9.26
N ASN A 103 0.50 -6.29 -9.02
CA ASN A 103 -0.33 -5.87 -7.87
C ASN A 103 0.24 -6.33 -6.52
N VAL A 104 1.02 -7.40 -6.50
CA VAL A 104 1.86 -7.76 -5.36
C VAL A 104 2.99 -6.74 -5.17
N GLY A 105 3.65 -6.29 -6.25
CA GLY A 105 4.65 -5.24 -6.18
C GLY A 105 4.11 -3.87 -5.73
N TYR A 106 2.89 -3.54 -6.14
CA TYR A 106 2.16 -2.36 -5.66
C TYR A 106 1.70 -2.49 -4.21
N GLY A 107 1.71 -3.70 -3.63
CA GLY A 107 1.29 -3.96 -2.27
C GLY A 107 -0.23 -4.03 -2.07
N LYS A 108 -1.02 -4.09 -3.15
CA LYS A 108 -2.47 -4.33 -3.09
C LYS A 108 -2.78 -5.77 -2.66
N ILE A 109 -1.93 -6.71 -3.06
CA ILE A 109 -2.04 -8.13 -2.69
C ILE A 109 -0.77 -8.54 -1.99
N THR A 110 -0.90 -9.30 -0.90
CA THR A 110 0.24 -9.84 -0.18
C THR A 110 0.71 -11.17 -0.80
N PRO A 111 2.02 -11.46 -0.86
CA PRO A 111 2.58 -12.71 -1.32
C PRO A 111 2.04 -13.87 -0.52
N LEU A 112 1.76 -13.64 0.76
CA LEU A 112 1.20 -14.65 1.63
C LEU A 112 -0.23 -15.06 1.21
N GLN A 113 -1.03 -14.12 0.69
CA GLN A 113 -2.34 -14.45 0.12
C GLN A 113 -2.19 -15.34 -1.12
N VAL A 114 -1.19 -15.07 -1.96
CA VAL A 114 -0.88 -15.91 -3.13
C VAL A 114 -0.37 -17.29 -2.70
N VAL A 115 0.59 -17.34 -1.77
CA VAL A 115 1.17 -18.59 -1.25
C VAL A 115 0.12 -19.46 -0.56
N ARG A 116 -0.78 -18.90 0.25
CA ARG A 116 -1.82 -19.67 0.94
C ARG A 116 -2.75 -20.37 -0.05
N LYS A 117 -3.03 -19.76 -1.20
CA LYS A 117 -3.83 -20.38 -2.26
C LYS A 117 -3.11 -21.56 -2.91
N PHE A 118 -1.77 -21.55 -2.94
CA PHE A 118 -0.96 -22.71 -3.33
C PHE A 118 -0.87 -23.80 -2.24
N ALA A 119 -0.69 -23.38 -0.99
CA ALA A 119 -0.47 -24.29 0.15
C ALA A 119 -1.76 -24.97 0.67
N LEU A 120 -2.94 -24.60 0.14
CA LEU A 120 -4.23 -25.23 0.49
C LEU A 120 -4.51 -26.53 -0.29
N LYS A 121 -3.50 -27.16 -0.90
CA LYS A 121 -3.58 -28.57 -1.33
C LYS A 121 -3.10 -29.47 -0.18
N PRO A 122 -3.87 -30.52 0.19
CA PRO A 122 -3.72 -31.21 1.45
C PRO A 122 -2.58 -32.21 1.37
N GLU A 123 -1.45 -31.89 2.01
CA GLU A 123 -0.56 -32.87 2.62
C GLU A 123 0.43 -32.09 3.49
N LEU A 124 0.75 -32.66 4.66
CA LEU A 124 1.46 -32.06 5.79
C LEU A 124 0.55 -31.35 6.80
N GLU A 125 -0.36 -32.15 7.37
CA GLU A 125 -0.51 -32.16 8.82
C GLU A 125 0.88 -32.35 9.45
N GLU A 126 1.41 -31.33 10.11
CA GLU A 126 1.82 -31.40 11.51
C GLU A 126 2.42 -30.07 12.00
N LYS A 127 1.94 -29.65 13.18
CA LYS A 127 2.45 -28.60 14.07
C LYS A 127 2.31 -27.15 13.59
N GLN A 128 1.13 -26.58 13.86
CA GLN A 128 0.94 -25.62 14.96
C GLN A 128 -0.53 -25.16 15.04
N GLU A 129 -1.44 -26.09 15.33
CA GLU A 129 -2.72 -25.73 15.93
C GLU A 129 -2.58 -25.74 17.45
N SER A 130 -2.77 -24.58 18.10
CA SER A 130 -3.30 -24.57 19.48
C SER A 130 -3.79 -23.20 19.97
N ILE A 131 -3.26 -22.05 19.53
CA ILE A 131 -3.56 -20.78 20.24
C ILE A 131 -4.29 -19.72 19.40
N PHE A 132 -4.10 -19.68 18.07
CA PHE A 132 -4.71 -18.62 17.24
C PHE A 132 -6.15 -18.91 16.79
N ASN A 133 -6.55 -20.17 16.60
CA ASN A 133 -7.85 -20.51 16.01
C ASN A 133 -9.05 -20.40 16.98
N LYS A 134 -8.84 -20.41 18.31
CA LYS A 134 -9.94 -20.19 19.28
C LYS A 134 -10.32 -18.72 19.46
N ILE A 135 -9.49 -17.77 18.99
CA ILE A 135 -9.79 -16.34 19.06
C ILE A 135 -10.50 -15.86 17.78
N ILE A 136 -10.29 -16.54 16.65
CA ILE A 136 -10.78 -16.11 15.33
C ILE A 136 -12.24 -16.53 15.07
N SER A 137 -12.76 -17.58 15.73
CA SER A 137 -14.12 -18.08 15.48
C SER A 137 -15.24 -17.23 16.09
N ARG A 138 -14.93 -16.23 16.93
CA ARG A 138 -15.94 -15.29 17.49
C ARG A 138 -16.04 -13.95 16.78
N VAL A 139 -15.23 -13.68 15.75
CA VAL A 139 -15.28 -12.41 14.99
C VAL A 139 -15.71 -12.66 13.55
N LYS A 140 -16.84 -13.35 13.35
CA LYS A 140 -17.66 -13.18 12.15
C LYS A 140 -18.55 -11.95 12.36
N LYS A 141 -17.99 -10.75 12.29
CA LYS A 141 -18.77 -9.51 12.15
C LYS A 141 -18.03 -8.55 11.22
N LYS A 142 -18.71 -8.26 10.09
CA LYS A 142 -18.55 -7.15 9.13
C LYS A 142 -17.12 -6.81 8.70
N LYS A 143 -16.86 -6.87 7.38
CA LYS A 143 -15.69 -6.23 6.77
C LYS A 143 -15.62 -4.78 7.26
N PRO A 144 -14.60 -4.37 8.05
CA PRO A 144 -14.47 -2.98 8.42
C PRO A 144 -14.10 -2.21 7.16
N LYS A 145 -14.88 -1.17 6.84
CA LYS A 145 -14.39 -0.14 5.93
C LYS A 145 -13.29 0.54 6.73
N SER A 146 -12.03 0.41 6.31
CA SER A 146 -10.90 0.99 7.05
C SER A 146 -11.16 2.47 7.34
N GLY A 147 -11.18 2.88 8.61
CA GLY A 147 -11.43 4.25 9.06
C GLY A 147 -10.37 5.29 8.67
N VAL A 148 -9.47 4.96 7.74
CA VAL A 148 -8.43 5.85 7.21
C VAL A 148 -8.45 5.77 5.69
N ILE A 149 -8.49 6.93 5.05
CA ILE A 149 -8.46 7.12 3.60
C ILE A 149 -7.05 7.58 3.21
N VAL A 150 -6.47 6.92 2.21
CA VAL A 150 -5.20 7.34 1.60
C VAL A 150 -5.53 8.16 0.37
N LYS A 151 -5.00 9.38 0.25
CA LYS A 151 -5.32 10.25 -0.89
C LYS A 151 -4.93 9.60 -2.22
N GLY A 152 -5.95 9.26 -3.01
CA GLY A 152 -5.80 8.76 -4.39
C GLY A 152 -5.63 7.26 -4.55
N VAL A 153 -5.73 6.44 -3.49
CA VAL A 153 -5.72 4.98 -3.60
C VAL A 153 -6.71 4.34 -2.63
N ASP A 154 -7.68 3.62 -3.18
CA ASP A 154 -8.64 2.83 -2.42
C ASP A 154 -8.10 1.42 -2.12
N ASP A 155 -8.51 0.86 -0.99
CA ASP A 155 -8.27 -0.54 -0.60
C ASP A 155 -6.79 -0.93 -0.39
N ILE A 156 -6.03 -0.08 0.31
CA ILE A 156 -4.67 -0.39 0.78
C ILE A 156 -4.73 -1.01 2.18
N LEU A 157 -3.88 -2.01 2.43
CA LEU A 157 -3.63 -2.53 3.78
C LEU A 157 -3.07 -1.42 4.69
N ILE A 158 -3.86 -1.02 5.68
CA ILE A 158 -3.50 0.03 6.64
C ILE A 158 -3.15 -0.62 7.98
N LYS A 159 -2.06 -0.15 8.58
CA LYS A 159 -1.61 -0.60 9.89
C LYS A 159 -1.26 0.60 10.76
N PHE A 160 -1.70 0.62 12.00
CA PHE A 160 -1.32 1.67 12.93
C PHE A 160 0.06 1.42 13.55
N GLY A 161 0.88 2.47 13.63
CA GLY A 161 2.20 2.44 14.24
C GLY A 161 2.11 2.14 15.73
N LYS A 162 2.78 1.07 16.18
CA LYS A 162 2.80 0.68 17.61
C LYS A 162 3.48 1.71 18.52
N CYS A 163 4.31 2.60 17.96
CA CYS A 163 5.05 3.62 18.70
C CYS A 163 4.18 4.79 19.18
N CYS A 164 3.18 5.19 18.40
CA CYS A 164 2.36 6.37 18.68
C CYS A 164 0.86 6.09 18.75
N GLN A 165 0.41 4.89 18.35
CA GLN A 165 -0.97 4.40 18.45
C GLN A 165 -2.02 5.49 18.13
N PRO A 166 -2.03 6.01 16.89
CA PRO A 166 -2.91 7.11 16.51
C PRO A 166 -4.38 6.70 16.65
N VAL A 167 -5.21 7.64 17.12
CA VAL A 167 -6.65 7.48 17.30
C VAL A 167 -7.41 8.50 16.45
N PRO A 168 -8.69 8.24 16.09
CA PRO A 168 -9.50 9.20 15.34
C PRO A 168 -9.46 10.59 15.96
N GLY A 169 -9.21 11.60 15.13
CA GLY A 169 -9.01 12.99 15.56
C GLY A 169 -7.54 13.41 15.73
N ASP A 170 -6.60 12.47 15.86
CA ASP A 170 -5.18 12.80 15.83
C ASP A 170 -4.75 13.26 14.43
N PRO A 171 -3.86 14.25 14.30
CA PRO A 171 -3.19 14.51 13.03
C PRO A 171 -2.31 13.31 12.67
N ILE A 172 -2.57 12.70 11.52
CA ILE A 172 -1.92 11.47 11.07
C ILE A 172 -1.10 11.67 9.80
N THR A 173 -0.08 10.83 9.62
CA THR A 173 0.70 10.71 8.40
C THR A 173 0.95 9.25 8.06
N GLY A 174 0.92 8.91 6.79
CA GLY A 174 1.11 7.56 6.30
C GLY A 174 2.53 7.35 5.83
N TYR A 175 3.03 6.13 5.97
CA TYR A 175 4.35 5.75 5.49
C TYR A 175 4.34 4.43 4.73
N ILE A 176 4.91 4.44 3.52
CA ILE A 176 4.97 3.28 2.63
C ILE A 176 6.06 2.32 3.12
N THR A 177 5.63 1.15 3.59
CA THR A 177 6.54 0.10 4.06
C THR A 177 7.19 -0.66 2.90
N ARG A 178 8.34 -1.30 3.15
CA ARG A 178 9.08 -2.09 2.14
C ARG A 178 8.34 -3.33 1.61
N GLY A 179 7.18 -3.66 2.19
CA GLY A 179 6.31 -4.65 1.61
C GLY A 179 4.97 -4.70 2.30
N TYR A 180 3.93 -4.21 1.63
CA TYR A 180 2.52 -4.41 1.99
C TYR A 180 1.94 -3.41 2.98
N GLY A 181 1.77 -2.17 2.50
CA GLY A 181 0.79 -1.27 3.08
C GLY A 181 1.36 0.01 3.67
N VAL A 182 0.43 0.83 4.13
CA VAL A 182 0.70 2.13 4.74
C VAL A 182 0.68 1.96 6.25
N THR A 183 1.80 2.28 6.90
CA THR A 183 1.82 2.42 8.36
C THR A 183 1.42 3.84 8.71
N VAL A 184 0.35 3.99 9.49
CA VAL A 184 -0.17 5.28 9.93
C VAL A 184 0.46 5.64 11.27
N HIS A 185 1.08 6.81 11.31
CA HIS A 185 1.69 7.40 12.48
C HIS A 185 0.99 8.72 12.84
N ARG A 186 1.17 9.19 14.07
CA ARG A 186 0.88 10.60 14.40
C ARG A 186 1.88 11.50 13.66
N ALA A 187 1.42 12.66 13.19
CA ALA A 187 2.27 13.62 12.46
C ALA A 187 3.55 14.00 13.26
N GLY A 188 3.46 14.10 14.59
CA GLY A 188 4.60 14.41 15.47
C GLY A 188 5.41 13.20 15.96
N CYS A 189 5.26 12.02 15.38
CA CYS A 189 5.96 10.82 15.86
C CYS A 189 7.46 10.87 15.51
N ILE A 190 8.36 10.82 16.52
CA ILE A 190 9.83 10.77 16.33
C ILE A 190 10.24 9.69 15.32
N ASN A 191 9.63 8.51 15.42
CA ASN A 191 9.97 7.40 14.53
C ASN A 191 9.52 7.68 13.09
N ALA A 192 8.44 8.42 12.88
CA ALA A 192 7.99 8.80 11.55
C ALA A 192 8.85 9.92 10.96
N LEU A 193 9.31 10.88 11.78
CA LEU A 193 10.18 11.98 11.37
C LEU A 193 11.57 11.51 10.92
N ASN A 194 12.08 10.43 11.52
CA ASN A 194 13.36 9.82 11.16
C ASN A 194 13.27 8.90 9.93
N MET A 195 12.10 8.75 9.33
CA MET A 195 11.91 7.94 8.13
C MET A 195 12.12 8.76 6.85
N ASN A 196 12.34 8.08 5.72
CA ASN A 196 12.63 8.71 4.43
C ASN A 196 11.40 9.49 3.90
N PRO A 197 11.50 10.82 3.72
CA PRO A 197 10.39 11.67 3.27
C PRO A 197 9.74 11.22 1.95
N GLU A 198 10.49 10.59 1.05
CA GLU A 198 10.00 10.11 -0.26
C GLU A 198 8.93 9.02 -0.16
N ARG A 199 8.80 8.40 1.02
CA ARG A 199 7.82 7.33 1.30
C ARG A 199 6.68 7.80 2.20
N GLN A 200 6.64 9.08 2.53
CA GLN A 200 5.54 9.69 3.26
C GLN A 200 4.35 9.90 2.33
N ILE A 201 3.15 9.64 2.83
CA ILE A 201 1.90 9.82 2.10
C ILE A 201 0.86 10.49 3.00
N ASP A 202 0.04 11.34 2.39
CA ASP A 202 -1.07 12.00 3.07
C ASP A 202 -2.23 11.02 3.26
N VAL A 203 -2.65 10.92 4.53
CA VAL A 203 -3.74 10.06 4.97
C VAL A 203 -4.67 10.86 5.86
N GLU A 204 -5.96 10.60 5.76
CA GLU A 204 -7.01 11.29 6.51
C GLU A 204 -7.94 10.28 7.17
N TRP A 205 -8.50 10.66 8.31
CA TRP A 205 -9.52 9.83 8.97
C TRP A 205 -10.81 9.84 8.15
N ASN A 206 -11.43 8.69 8.02
CA ASN A 206 -12.76 8.57 7.45
C ASN A 206 -13.80 8.94 8.51
N VAL A 207 -14.35 10.16 8.41
CA VAL A 207 -15.28 10.73 9.39
C VAL A 207 -16.67 10.10 9.32
N GLU A 208 -16.98 9.33 8.27
CA GLU A 208 -18.30 8.70 8.07
C GLU A 208 -18.45 7.34 8.78
N ILE A 209 -17.41 6.85 9.46
CA ILE A 209 -17.39 5.50 10.04
C ILE A 209 -17.39 5.58 11.57
N GLU A 210 -18.52 5.23 12.19
CA GLU A 210 -18.63 4.98 13.62
C GLU A 210 -18.07 3.59 13.98
N GLU A 211 -16.74 3.45 13.94
CA GLU A 211 -16.05 2.26 14.43
C GLU A 211 -15.42 2.51 15.81
N THR A 212 -15.45 1.50 16.67
CA THR A 212 -14.76 1.53 17.97
C THR A 212 -13.31 1.12 17.80
N TYR A 213 -12.39 1.89 18.38
CA TYR A 213 -10.95 1.64 18.28
C TYR A 213 -10.37 1.25 19.65
N PRO A 214 -9.52 0.21 19.71
CA PRO A 214 -8.85 -0.17 20.95
C PRO A 214 -7.82 0.90 21.32
N VAL A 215 -8.00 1.53 22.48
CA VAL A 215 -7.08 2.54 23.03
C VAL A 215 -6.47 2.05 24.33
N LYS A 216 -5.24 2.49 24.60
CA LYS A 216 -4.60 2.28 25.91
C LYS A 216 -4.75 3.55 26.73
N ILE A 217 -5.42 3.46 27.87
CA ILE A 217 -5.58 4.56 28.81
C ILE A 217 -4.59 4.36 29.95
N ARG A 218 -3.86 5.42 30.31
CA ARG A 218 -3.00 5.43 31.50
C ARG A 218 -3.72 6.22 32.59
N ILE A 219 -4.03 5.53 33.69
CA ILE A 219 -4.67 6.14 34.85
C ILE A 219 -3.57 6.40 35.90
N ARG A 220 -3.57 7.60 36.47
CA ARG A 220 -2.75 7.97 37.62
C ARG A 220 -3.68 8.33 38.76
N SER A 221 -3.57 7.65 39.88
CA SER A 221 -4.38 7.88 41.07
C SER A 221 -3.54 7.69 42.33
N TYR A 222 -4.02 8.24 43.43
CA TYR A 222 -3.50 7.93 44.76
C TYR A 222 -3.98 6.54 45.17
N ASP A 223 -3.07 5.73 45.71
CA ASP A 223 -3.39 4.38 46.15
C ASP A 223 -4.34 4.40 47.35
N ARG A 224 -5.39 3.60 47.29
CA ARG A 224 -6.35 3.42 48.39
C ARG A 224 -6.99 2.05 48.33
N MET A 225 -7.43 1.58 49.49
CA MET A 225 -8.18 0.33 49.59
C MET A 225 -9.42 0.39 48.68
N GLY A 226 -9.60 -0.64 47.85
CA GLY A 226 -10.71 -0.72 46.89
C GLY A 226 -10.52 0.03 45.55
N LEU A 227 -9.39 0.74 45.33
CA LEU A 227 -9.18 1.52 44.11
C LEU A 227 -9.38 0.73 42.81
N LEU A 228 -8.87 -0.50 42.73
CA LEU A 228 -9.01 -1.33 41.52
C LEU A 228 -10.47 -1.75 41.26
N ALA A 229 -11.27 -1.95 42.31
CA ALA A 229 -12.68 -2.31 42.18
C ALA A 229 -13.53 -1.15 41.64
N ASP A 230 -13.10 0.09 41.87
CA ASP A 230 -13.78 1.28 41.34
C ASP A 230 -13.37 1.62 39.89
N VAL A 231 -12.27 1.05 39.40
CA VAL A 231 -11.67 1.34 38.08
C VAL A 231 -11.98 0.25 37.03
N VAL A 232 -12.25 -0.98 37.48
CA VAL A 232 -12.57 -2.15 36.64
C VAL A 232 -14.08 -2.26 36.44
#